data_AF-A0A672PVR1-F1
#
_entry.id   AF-A0A672PVR1-F1
#
_cell.length_a   1.000
_cell.length_b   1.000
_cell.length_c   1.000
_cell.angle_alpha   90.00
_cell.angle_beta   90.00
_cell.angle_gamma   90.00
#
_symmetry.space_group_name_H-M   'P 1'
#
loop_
_entity.id
_entity.type
_entity.pdbx_description
1 polymer ?
#
loop_
_entity_poly.entity_id
_entity_poly.type
_entity_poly.pdbx_seq_one_letter_code
_entity_poly.pdbx_strand_id
1 'polypeptide(L)'
;MVSASSRLLQNKSFADSILAEVTKTIQSYQFDFRGARILSGMEEGAYGWITINYLLESFIKGNWIHPKAGKILGALDLGDSAFNLQLYGYKYELYTHSYLCFGKDQALRKLQTAGSSPVISHPCYHVGYNLSLTLNDLYNSPCVVKPNNFNTTATVLFSGTGDSFLCLSLMENIVNLTDCAFSPDCGFSGQPPVNGEFFVSVSVLIKSSSLITSSIIFKLYVLMLGRK
;
A
#
# COMPACT_ATOMS: atom_id res chain seq x y z
N MET A 1 -10.04 9.92 9.49
CA MET A 1 -9.39 10.11 8.17
C MET A 1 -9.70 8.88 7.33
N VAL A 2 -9.73 8.99 6.00
CA VAL A 2 -9.89 7.82 5.11
C VAL A 2 -8.81 7.87 4.02
N SER A 3 -8.31 6.71 3.62
CA SER A 3 -7.03 6.61 2.91
C SER A 3 -7.14 5.90 1.55
N ALA A 4 -6.16 5.09 1.14
CA ALA A 4 -6.03 4.49 -0.20
C ALA A 4 -7.34 3.90 -0.77
N SER A 5 -8.13 3.19 0.03
CA SER A 5 -9.40 2.58 -0.43
C SER A 5 -10.43 3.62 -0.90
N SER A 6 -10.47 4.83 -0.31
CA SER A 6 -11.36 5.90 -0.76
C SER A 6 -10.83 6.64 -1.98
N ARG A 7 -9.52 6.62 -2.23
CA ARG A 7 -8.92 7.16 -3.48
C ARG A 7 -9.30 6.35 -4.71
N LEU A 8 -9.78 5.10 -4.53
CA LEU A 8 -10.28 4.24 -5.62
C LEU A 8 -11.76 4.51 -5.99
N LEU A 9 -12.45 5.40 -5.26
CA LEU A 9 -13.82 5.80 -5.59
C LEU A 9 -13.81 6.71 -6.83
N GLN A 10 -14.11 6.13 -8.00
CA GLN A 10 -14.13 6.86 -9.27
C GLN A 10 -15.15 8.01 -9.30
N ASN A 11 -16.25 7.90 -8.55
CA ASN A 11 -17.28 8.92 -8.46
C ASN A 11 -17.04 9.84 -7.25
N LYS A 12 -16.58 11.06 -7.53
CA LYS A 12 -16.35 12.10 -6.50
C LYS A 12 -17.60 12.44 -5.69
N SER A 13 -18.76 12.59 -6.34
CA SER A 13 -20.04 12.88 -5.65
C SER A 13 -20.44 11.78 -4.66
N PHE A 14 -20.12 10.52 -4.98
CA PHE A 14 -20.35 9.39 -4.07
C PHE A 14 -19.38 9.41 -2.88
N ALA A 15 -18.10 9.73 -3.10
CA ALA A 15 -17.12 9.92 -2.03
C ALA A 15 -17.51 11.10 -1.10
N ASP A 16 -17.95 12.22 -1.67
CA ASP A 16 -18.43 13.39 -0.94
C ASP A 16 -19.68 13.06 -0.10
N SER A 17 -20.60 12.24 -0.64
CA SER A 17 -21.79 11.75 0.09
C SER A 17 -21.42 10.88 1.30
N ILE A 18 -20.43 10.00 1.16
CA ILE A 18 -19.91 9.20 2.29
C ILE A 18 -19.28 10.11 3.36
N LEU A 19 -18.47 11.09 2.93
CA LEU A 19 -17.83 12.04 3.86
C LEU A 19 -18.86 12.92 4.60
N ALA A 20 -19.99 13.25 3.97
CA ALA A 20 -21.08 13.98 4.59
C ALA A 20 -21.78 13.16 5.69
N GLU A 21 -22.12 11.89 5.45
CA GLU A 21 -22.76 11.04 6.46
C GLU A 21 -21.81 10.67 7.60
N VAL A 22 -20.52 10.45 7.29
CA VAL A 22 -19.45 10.32 8.30
C VAL A 22 -19.37 11.58 9.16
N THR A 23 -19.36 12.77 8.55
CA THR A 23 -19.33 14.07 9.25
C THR A 23 -20.51 14.21 10.20
N LYS A 24 -21.73 14.00 9.70
CA LYS A 24 -22.98 14.06 10.49
C LYS A 24 -23.00 13.07 11.65
N THR A 25 -22.56 11.84 11.42
CA THR A 25 -22.46 10.80 12.47
C THR A 25 -21.47 11.22 13.55
N ILE A 26 -20.29 11.68 13.14
CA ILE A 26 -19.20 12.08 14.04
C ILE A 26 -19.58 13.35 14.83
N GLN A 27 -20.28 14.32 14.23
CA GLN A 27 -20.79 15.51 14.91
C GLN A 27 -21.88 15.24 15.98
N SER A 28 -22.44 14.03 16.06
CA SER A 28 -23.42 13.68 17.09
C SER A 28 -22.80 13.43 18.48
N TYR A 29 -21.47 13.30 18.55
CA TYR A 29 -20.71 13.03 19.76
C TYR A 29 -20.08 14.31 20.35
N GLN A 30 -19.79 14.29 21.65
CA GLN A 30 -19.23 15.43 22.39
C GLN A 30 -17.70 15.54 22.25
N PHE A 31 -17.19 15.79 21.05
CA PHE A 31 -15.78 16.12 20.82
C PHE A 31 -15.60 17.29 19.83
N ASP A 32 -14.43 17.94 19.87
CA ASP A 32 -14.03 19.00 18.94
C ASP A 32 -13.77 18.41 17.54
N PHE A 33 -14.82 18.30 16.73
CA PHE A 33 -14.73 17.74 15.39
C PHE A 33 -14.20 18.76 14.36
N ARG A 34 -13.02 18.46 13.80
CA ARG A 34 -12.30 19.34 12.85
C ARG A 34 -12.43 18.94 11.36
N GLY A 35 -13.43 18.12 11.01
CA GLY A 35 -13.73 17.74 9.63
C GLY A 35 -13.28 16.34 9.22
N ALA A 36 -13.88 15.83 8.14
CA ALA A 36 -13.54 14.55 7.52
C ALA A 36 -13.06 14.79 6.08
N ARG A 37 -11.92 14.20 5.72
CA ARG A 37 -11.32 14.28 4.38
C ARG A 37 -10.60 12.99 4.01
N ILE A 38 -10.46 12.77 2.71
CA ILE A 38 -9.55 11.76 2.15
C ILE A 38 -8.14 12.33 2.19
N LEU A 39 -7.17 11.55 2.67
CA LEU A 39 -5.76 11.92 2.58
C LEU A 39 -5.23 11.67 1.16
N SER A 40 -4.42 12.58 0.65
CA SER A 40 -3.52 12.26 -0.45
C SER A 40 -2.58 11.12 -0.04
N GLY A 41 -1.98 10.44 -1.02
CA GLY A 41 -0.96 9.44 -0.70
C GLY A 41 0.19 10.08 0.10
N MET A 42 0.72 11.21 -0.38
CA MET A 42 1.83 11.94 0.25
C MET A 42 1.61 12.15 1.76
N GLU A 43 0.41 12.58 2.14
CA GLU A 43 0.04 12.83 3.54
C GLU A 43 -0.01 11.55 4.38
N GLU A 44 -0.50 10.43 3.81
CA GLU A 44 -0.51 9.13 4.49
C GLU A 44 0.91 8.76 4.94
N GLY A 45 1.85 8.73 3.98
CA GLY A 45 3.23 8.36 4.26
C GLY A 45 4.03 9.40 5.06
N ALA A 46 3.76 10.70 4.85
CA ALA A 46 4.33 11.76 5.67
C ALA A 46 3.91 11.60 7.14
N TYR A 47 2.62 11.42 7.42
CA TYR A 47 2.14 11.29 8.79
C TYR A 47 2.58 9.97 9.45
N GLY A 48 2.67 8.87 8.69
CA GLY A 48 3.27 7.62 9.16
C GLY A 48 4.74 7.79 9.57
N TRP A 49 5.54 8.45 8.73
CA TRP A 49 6.94 8.75 9.01
C TRP A 49 7.17 9.68 10.20
N ILE A 50 6.38 10.75 10.30
CA ILE A 50 6.40 11.66 11.46
C ILE A 50 6.08 10.89 12.74
N THR A 51 5.04 10.04 12.71
CA THR A 51 4.60 9.27 13.89
C THR A 51 5.70 8.37 14.43
N ILE A 52 6.36 7.58 13.55
CA ILE A 52 7.43 6.66 13.95
C ILE A 52 8.62 7.42 14.55
N ASN A 53 9.10 8.48 13.87
CA ASN A 53 10.28 9.23 14.32
C ASN A 53 10.01 10.14 15.52
N TYR A 54 8.75 10.52 15.75
CA TYR A 54 8.33 11.21 16.97
C TYR A 54 8.31 10.24 18.16
N LEU A 55 7.68 9.07 18.03
CA LEU A 55 7.58 8.06 19.09
C LEU A 55 8.94 7.48 19.51
N LEU A 56 9.93 7.52 18.62
CA LEU A 56 11.29 7.04 18.87
C LEU A 56 12.27 8.15 19.32
N GLU A 57 11.77 9.36 19.59
CA GLU A 57 12.57 10.54 19.96
C GLU A 57 13.69 10.88 18.94
N SER A 58 13.52 10.46 17.68
CA SER A 58 14.55 10.62 16.64
C SER A 58 14.73 12.08 16.21
N PHE A 59 13.69 12.92 16.34
CA PHE A 59 13.76 14.35 16.03
C PHE A 59 14.40 15.20 17.14
N ILE A 60 14.09 14.88 18.40
CA ILE A 60 14.51 15.61 19.60
C ILE A 60 14.63 14.60 20.74
N LYS A 61 15.71 14.72 21.52
CA LYS A 61 15.88 13.94 22.76
C LYS A 61 16.11 14.86 23.96
N GLY A 62 15.31 14.69 25.02
CA GLY A 62 15.46 15.44 26.28
C GLY A 62 15.32 16.96 26.12
N ASN A 63 16.40 17.69 26.39
CA ASN A 63 16.45 19.16 26.50
C ASN A 63 16.30 19.94 25.17
N TRP A 64 15.38 19.54 24.29
CA TRP A 64 15.18 20.14 22.95
C TRP A 64 16.42 20.10 22.05
N ILE A 65 17.35 19.16 22.32
CA ILE A 65 18.58 19.00 21.55
C ILE A 65 18.29 18.08 20.35
N HIS A 66 18.57 18.57 19.14
CA HIS A 66 18.57 17.74 17.95
C HIS A 66 19.74 16.74 18.00
N PRO A 67 19.51 15.43 17.89
CA PRO A 67 20.60 14.47 18.03
C PRO A 67 21.50 14.53 16.78
N LYS A 68 22.77 14.95 16.96
CA LYS A 68 23.77 15.03 15.88
C LYS A 68 23.98 13.73 15.09
N ALA A 69 23.63 12.59 15.69
CA ALA A 69 23.64 11.26 15.08
C ALA A 69 22.28 10.55 15.25
N GLY A 70 21.18 11.31 15.32
CA GLY A 70 19.82 10.77 15.41
C GLY A 70 19.51 9.92 14.19
N LYS A 71 19.32 8.62 14.40
CA LYS A 71 18.96 7.69 13.33
C LYS A 71 17.49 7.90 12.99
N ILE A 72 17.26 8.80 12.03
CA ILE A 72 15.94 9.01 11.46
C ILE A 72 15.62 7.80 10.58
N LEU A 73 14.46 7.20 10.82
CA LEU A 73 14.05 5.93 10.25
C LEU A 73 13.08 6.19 9.10
N GLY A 74 13.21 5.45 8.00
CA GLY A 74 12.18 5.44 6.97
C GLY A 74 10.93 4.71 7.46
N ALA A 75 9.77 5.07 6.92
CA ALA A 75 8.49 4.46 7.27
C ALA A 75 7.79 3.98 5.99
N LEU A 76 7.57 2.68 5.85
CA LEU A 76 6.95 2.16 4.63
C LEU A 76 5.46 2.45 4.62
N ASP A 77 5.07 3.39 3.76
CA ASP A 77 3.68 3.66 3.40
C ASP A 77 3.60 4.14 1.94
N LEU A 78 2.47 3.83 1.31
CA LEU A 78 2.25 3.98 -0.12
C LEU A 78 1.65 5.37 -0.39
N GLY A 79 2.50 6.40 -0.35
CA GLY A 79 2.13 7.81 -0.52
C GLY A 79 3.04 8.57 -1.49
N ASP A 80 2.61 9.50 -2.37
CA ASP A 80 3.46 9.93 -3.51
C ASP A 80 4.10 11.33 -3.43
N SER A 81 5.40 11.43 -3.79
CA SER A 81 6.25 12.58 -4.19
C SER A 81 7.53 12.77 -3.36
N ALA A 82 8.46 13.61 -3.84
CA ALA A 82 9.53 14.18 -3.03
C ALA A 82 9.11 15.56 -2.50
N PHE A 83 9.15 15.77 -1.18
CA PHE A 83 8.77 17.04 -0.56
C PHE A 83 9.69 17.44 0.60
N ASN A 84 9.76 18.75 0.86
CA ASN A 84 10.55 19.33 1.94
C ASN A 84 9.65 19.62 3.15
N LEU A 85 9.96 18.98 4.28
CA LEU A 85 9.27 19.20 5.55
C LEU A 85 10.21 19.94 6.52
N GLN A 86 9.69 20.90 7.29
CA GLN A 86 10.45 21.52 8.38
C GLN A 86 9.86 21.12 9.74
N LEU A 87 10.64 20.38 10.54
CA LEU A 87 10.28 19.97 11.90
C LEU A 87 11.35 20.47 12.87
N TYR A 88 10.92 21.13 13.95
CA TYR A 88 11.82 21.60 15.02
C TYR A 88 13.00 22.48 14.53
N GLY A 89 12.79 23.24 13.45
CA GLY A 89 13.81 24.07 12.80
C GLY A 89 14.61 23.35 11.70
N TYR A 90 14.63 22.02 11.69
CA TYR A 90 15.39 21.21 10.72
C TYR A 90 14.56 20.92 9.47
N LYS A 91 15.20 21.03 8.30
CA LYS A 91 14.62 20.64 7.01
C LYS A 91 14.93 19.16 6.72
N TYR A 92 13.92 18.44 6.27
CA TYR A 92 13.97 17.03 5.87
C TYR A 92 13.46 16.92 4.43
N GLU A 93 14.30 16.37 3.54
CA GLU A 93 13.91 16.03 2.18
C GLU A 93 13.43 14.57 2.18
N LEU A 94 12.12 14.40 2.00
CA LEU A 94 11.44 13.11 2.11
C LEU A 94 10.96 12.66 0.74
N TYR A 95 11.30 11.43 0.35
CA TYR A 95 10.73 10.73 -0.78
C TYR A 95 9.73 9.68 -0.30
N THR A 96 8.48 9.81 -0.73
CA THR A 96 7.40 8.85 -0.51
C THR A 96 6.91 8.39 -1.91
N HIS A 97 6.53 7.11 -2.11
CA HIS A 97 5.77 6.74 -3.32
C HIS A 97 4.48 5.91 -3.11
N SER A 98 3.38 6.27 -3.81
CA SER A 98 2.06 5.61 -3.73
C SER A 98 1.80 4.67 -4.89
N TYR A 99 2.12 3.40 -4.69
CA TYR A 99 1.71 2.33 -5.60
C TYR A 99 0.20 2.04 -5.43
N LEU A 100 -0.64 2.93 -5.97
CA LEU A 100 -2.08 2.72 -6.06
C LEU A 100 -2.35 1.38 -6.77
N CYS A 101 -3.37 0.66 -6.34
CA CYS A 101 -3.66 -0.70 -6.80
C CYS A 101 -2.63 -1.79 -6.44
N PHE A 102 -1.69 -1.54 -5.52
CA PHE A 102 -0.79 -2.57 -4.96
C PHE A 102 -1.06 -2.90 -3.48
N GLY A 103 -2.04 -2.25 -2.85
CA GLY A 103 -2.59 -2.73 -1.58
C GLY A 103 -3.16 -4.15 -1.71
N LYS A 104 -3.00 -4.98 -0.67
CA LYS A 104 -3.29 -6.44 -0.64
C LYS A 104 -4.44 -6.90 -1.54
N ASP A 105 -5.61 -6.30 -1.38
CA ASP A 105 -6.83 -6.75 -2.07
C ASP A 105 -6.85 -6.37 -3.55
N GLN A 106 -6.25 -5.23 -3.92
CA GLN A 106 -6.12 -4.84 -5.33
C GLN A 106 -5.00 -5.58 -6.04
N ALA A 107 -3.89 -5.86 -5.34
CA ALA A 107 -2.85 -6.75 -5.83
C ALA A 107 -3.42 -8.17 -6.07
N LEU A 108 -4.20 -8.71 -5.14
CA LEU A 108 -4.87 -10.00 -5.32
C LEU A 108 -5.82 -10.00 -6.52
N ARG A 109 -6.60 -8.92 -6.71
CA ARG A 109 -7.49 -8.77 -7.88
C ARG A 109 -6.75 -8.77 -9.22
N LYS A 110 -5.52 -8.25 -9.28
CA LYS A 110 -4.66 -8.34 -10.47
C LYS A 110 -4.20 -9.78 -10.77
N LEU A 111 -4.02 -10.60 -9.73
CA LEU A 111 -3.64 -12.02 -9.88
C LEU A 111 -4.82 -12.91 -10.26
N GLN A 112 -6.03 -12.52 -9.84
CA GLN A 112 -7.29 -13.17 -10.21
C GLN A 112 -7.68 -12.83 -11.67
N THR A 113 -6.88 -13.24 -12.64
CA THR A 113 -7.26 -13.09 -14.06
C THR A 113 -8.30 -14.15 -14.44
N ALA A 114 -9.45 -13.74 -14.98
CA ALA A 114 -10.40 -14.69 -15.53
C ALA A 114 -9.88 -15.18 -16.90
N GLY A 115 -9.54 -16.47 -16.97
CA GLY A 115 -9.38 -17.17 -18.25
C GLY A 115 -10.72 -17.59 -18.83
N SER A 116 -10.70 -18.23 -20.01
CA SER A 116 -11.91 -18.73 -20.69
C SER A 116 -12.59 -19.92 -19.98
N SER A 117 -12.05 -20.39 -18.85
CA SER A 117 -12.54 -21.53 -18.09
C SER A 117 -13.41 -21.08 -16.90
N PRO A 118 -14.54 -21.76 -16.60
CA PRO A 118 -15.34 -21.47 -15.41
C PRO A 118 -14.64 -21.86 -14.09
N VAL A 119 -13.60 -22.71 -14.16
CA VAL A 119 -12.76 -23.11 -13.02
C VAL A 119 -11.31 -22.73 -13.30
N ILE A 120 -10.68 -22.03 -12.35
CA ILE A 120 -9.32 -21.50 -12.47
C ILE A 120 -8.47 -21.96 -11.29
N SER A 121 -7.37 -22.64 -11.56
CA SER A 121 -6.39 -23.00 -10.54
C SER A 121 -5.56 -21.77 -10.13
N HIS A 122 -5.49 -21.45 -8.83
CA HIS A 122 -4.80 -20.27 -8.32
C HIS A 122 -3.67 -20.67 -7.34
N PRO A 123 -2.38 -20.45 -7.68
CA PRO A 123 -1.26 -20.98 -6.90
C PRO A 123 -1.10 -20.31 -5.52
N CYS A 124 -1.43 -19.02 -5.39
CA CYS A 124 -1.39 -18.33 -4.10
C CYS A 124 -2.51 -18.72 -3.11
N TYR A 125 -3.42 -19.63 -3.48
CA TYR A 125 -4.45 -20.14 -2.58
C TYR A 125 -4.09 -21.53 -2.09
N HIS A 126 -4.36 -21.82 -0.82
CA HIS A 126 -4.05 -23.11 -0.20
C HIS A 126 -4.81 -24.27 -0.87
N VAL A 127 -4.20 -25.46 -0.89
CA VAL A 127 -4.82 -26.68 -1.43
C VAL A 127 -6.18 -26.92 -0.77
N GLY A 128 -7.22 -27.15 -1.57
CA GLY A 128 -8.58 -27.37 -1.10
C GLY A 128 -9.36 -26.10 -0.73
N TYR A 129 -8.75 -24.92 -0.76
CA TYR A 129 -9.47 -23.65 -0.66
C TYR A 129 -10.14 -23.33 -2.00
N ASN A 130 -11.47 -23.14 -1.96
CA ASN A 130 -12.28 -22.80 -3.12
C ASN A 130 -12.96 -21.43 -2.88
N LEU A 131 -12.90 -20.56 -3.89
CA LEU A 131 -13.50 -19.22 -3.84
C LEU A 131 -14.30 -18.98 -5.12
N SER A 132 -15.62 -18.80 -4.98
CA SER A 132 -16.50 -18.37 -6.07
C SER A 132 -16.65 -16.85 -6.04
N LEU A 133 -16.47 -16.19 -7.19
CA LEU A 133 -16.67 -14.75 -7.37
C LEU A 133 -17.52 -14.49 -8.60
N THR A 134 -18.33 -13.44 -8.58
CA THR A 134 -18.96 -12.96 -9.82
C THR A 134 -17.94 -12.20 -10.67
N LEU A 135 -18.11 -12.20 -12.00
CA LEU A 135 -17.29 -11.38 -12.88
C LEU A 135 -17.48 -9.88 -12.59
N ASN A 136 -18.65 -9.47 -12.08
CA ASN A 136 -18.82 -8.12 -11.55
C ASN A 136 -17.89 -7.86 -10.36
N ASP A 137 -17.87 -8.73 -9.35
CA ASP A 137 -16.98 -8.56 -8.20
C ASP A 137 -15.53 -8.48 -8.64
N LEU A 138 -15.13 -9.30 -9.62
CA LEU A 138 -13.77 -9.33 -10.14
C LEU A 138 -13.38 -8.02 -10.84
N TYR A 139 -14.19 -7.56 -11.79
CA TYR A 139 -13.89 -6.41 -12.66
C TYR A 139 -14.41 -5.06 -12.14
N ASN A 140 -15.10 -5.02 -10.99
CA ASN A 140 -15.53 -3.79 -10.33
C ASN A 140 -14.39 -3.15 -9.52
N SER A 141 -13.28 -2.83 -10.20
CA SER A 141 -12.18 -2.03 -9.66
C SER A 141 -11.44 -1.31 -10.79
N PRO A 142 -11.00 -0.05 -10.62
CA PRO A 142 -10.11 0.63 -11.57
C PRO A 142 -8.74 -0.07 -11.70
N CYS A 143 -8.41 -1.00 -10.80
CA CYS A 143 -7.12 -1.66 -10.71
C CYS A 143 -6.92 -2.86 -11.64
N VAL A 144 -7.96 -3.26 -12.37
CA VAL A 144 -7.94 -4.41 -13.29
C VAL A 144 -8.48 -4.01 -14.66
N VAL A 145 -7.95 -4.60 -15.73
CA VAL A 145 -8.45 -4.36 -17.09
C VAL A 145 -9.79 -5.04 -17.26
N LYS A 146 -10.84 -4.25 -17.48
CA LYS A 146 -12.21 -4.71 -17.64
C LYS A 146 -12.45 -5.19 -19.10
N PRO A 147 -12.92 -6.44 -19.34
CA PRO A 147 -13.29 -6.87 -20.69
C PRO A 147 -14.45 -6.06 -21.25
N ASN A 148 -14.46 -5.83 -22.57
CA ASN A 148 -15.48 -5.00 -23.23
C ASN A 148 -16.91 -5.50 -23.00
N ASN A 149 -17.12 -6.82 -23.08
CA ASN A 149 -18.40 -7.48 -22.84
C ASN A 149 -18.17 -8.71 -21.96
N PHE A 150 -18.79 -8.75 -20.78
CA PHE A 150 -18.89 -9.95 -19.94
C PHE A 150 -20.24 -9.96 -19.21
N ASN A 151 -20.73 -11.15 -18.88
CA ASN A 151 -21.93 -11.28 -18.06
C ASN A 151 -21.57 -10.96 -16.59
N THR A 152 -22.13 -9.88 -16.04
CA THR A 152 -21.88 -9.44 -14.67
C THR A 152 -22.27 -10.46 -13.61
N THR A 153 -23.28 -11.29 -13.87
CA THR A 153 -23.77 -12.33 -12.93
C THR A 153 -23.10 -13.69 -13.12
N ALA A 154 -22.26 -13.87 -14.16
CA ALA A 154 -21.52 -15.11 -14.32
C ALA A 154 -20.49 -15.27 -13.19
N THR A 155 -20.33 -16.50 -12.71
CA THR A 155 -19.43 -16.84 -11.61
C THR A 155 -18.21 -17.62 -12.10
N VAL A 156 -17.06 -17.34 -11.52
CA VAL A 156 -15.81 -18.10 -11.71
C VAL A 156 -15.41 -18.73 -10.39
N LEU A 157 -15.03 -20.01 -10.44
CA LEU A 157 -14.53 -20.75 -9.28
C LEU A 157 -13.01 -20.78 -9.31
N PHE A 158 -12.37 -20.14 -8.35
CA PHE A 158 -10.94 -20.28 -8.09
C PHE A 158 -10.69 -21.45 -7.14
N SER A 159 -9.79 -22.36 -7.53
CA SER A 159 -9.37 -23.52 -6.74
C SER A 159 -7.89 -23.42 -6.38
N GLY A 160 -7.55 -23.53 -5.11
CA GLY A 160 -6.17 -23.37 -4.64
C GLY A 160 -5.28 -24.59 -4.88
N THR A 161 -4.05 -24.34 -5.31
CA THR A 161 -3.02 -25.39 -5.52
C THR A 161 -1.82 -25.29 -4.58
N GLY A 162 -1.68 -24.20 -3.82
CA GLY A 162 -0.65 -24.02 -2.79
C GLY A 162 0.79 -23.90 -3.31
N ASP A 163 0.99 -23.64 -4.61
CA ASP A 163 2.32 -23.53 -5.20
C ASP A 163 2.95 -22.15 -4.92
N SER A 164 3.96 -22.12 -4.05
CA SER A 164 4.67 -20.90 -3.66
C SER A 164 5.55 -20.33 -4.78
N PHE A 165 6.14 -21.16 -5.64
CA PHE A 165 7.01 -20.71 -6.73
C PHE A 165 6.18 -20.08 -7.85
N LEU A 166 5.10 -20.73 -8.28
CA LEU A 166 4.17 -20.15 -9.24
C LEU A 166 3.47 -18.90 -8.68
N CYS A 167 3.13 -18.88 -7.38
CA CYS A 167 2.59 -17.68 -6.76
C CYS A 167 3.57 -16.50 -6.80
N LEU A 168 4.86 -16.74 -6.52
CA LEU A 168 5.91 -15.72 -6.63
C LEU A 168 6.05 -15.24 -8.07
N SER A 169 6.10 -16.12 -9.06
CA SER A 169 6.17 -15.74 -10.48
C SER A 169 4.96 -14.91 -10.94
N LEU A 170 3.75 -15.21 -10.44
CA LEU A 170 2.57 -14.36 -10.71
C LEU A 170 2.67 -12.99 -10.02
N MET A 171 3.23 -12.91 -8.82
CA MET A 171 3.49 -11.65 -8.12
C MET A 171 4.54 -10.80 -8.86
N GLU A 172 5.59 -11.41 -9.40
CA GLU A 172 6.60 -10.73 -10.22
C GLU A 172 5.99 -10.16 -11.50
N ASN A 173 5.09 -10.91 -12.16
CA ASN A 173 4.40 -10.43 -13.37
C ASN A 173 3.52 -9.19 -13.16
N ILE A 174 3.00 -8.94 -11.94
CA ILE A 174 2.25 -7.70 -11.64
C ILE A 174 3.17 -6.53 -11.22
N VAL A 175 4.46 -6.79 -10.98
CA VAL A 175 5.48 -5.82 -10.53
C VAL A 175 6.50 -5.61 -11.66
N ASN A 176 6.19 -4.71 -12.61
CA ASN A 176 7.16 -4.30 -13.64
C ASN A 176 8.40 -3.62 -13.02
N LEU A 177 9.57 -4.25 -13.19
CA LEU A 177 10.88 -3.76 -12.74
C LEU A 177 11.81 -3.34 -13.90
N THR A 178 11.39 -3.44 -15.17
CA THR A 178 12.29 -3.22 -16.33
C THR A 178 12.47 -1.75 -16.71
N ASP A 179 11.50 -0.88 -16.41
CA ASP A 179 11.59 0.55 -16.68
C ASP A 179 12.21 1.32 -15.51
N CYS A 180 13.55 1.46 -15.51
CA CYS A 180 14.24 2.25 -14.51
C CYS A 180 15.54 2.93 -15.01
N ALA A 181 15.68 4.22 -14.74
CA ALA A 181 16.85 5.03 -15.09
C ALA A 181 18.06 4.84 -14.14
N PHE A 182 17.88 4.17 -13.00
CA PHE A 182 18.90 3.98 -11.95
C PHE A 182 19.38 2.52 -11.81
N SER A 183 19.21 1.71 -12.87
CA SER A 183 19.59 0.29 -12.87
C SER A 183 21.08 0.13 -12.55
N PRO A 184 21.49 -0.76 -11.63
CA PRO A 184 20.70 -1.86 -11.04
C PRO A 184 19.97 -1.56 -9.72
N ASP A 185 20.20 -0.40 -9.09
CA ASP A 185 19.77 -0.12 -7.70
C ASP A 185 18.32 0.42 -7.61
N CYS A 186 17.42 -0.14 -8.42
CA CYS A 186 16.04 0.31 -8.54
C CYS A 186 15.10 -0.35 -7.53
N GLY A 187 14.24 0.46 -6.92
CA GLY A 187 12.97 -0.02 -6.39
C GLY A 187 11.95 -0.27 -7.50
N PHE A 188 10.70 -0.51 -7.10
CA PHE A 188 9.60 -0.66 -8.04
C PHE A 188 9.35 0.63 -8.84
N SER A 189 8.99 0.52 -10.12
CA SER A 189 8.64 1.65 -11.03
C SER A 189 9.56 2.88 -10.96
N GLY A 190 10.89 2.68 -10.92
CA GLY A 190 11.87 3.78 -10.98
C GLY A 190 12.20 4.45 -9.63
N GLN A 191 11.76 3.87 -8.52
CA GLN A 191 12.12 4.33 -7.17
C GLN A 191 13.66 4.37 -6.96
N PRO A 192 14.21 5.44 -6.34
CA PRO A 192 15.65 5.58 -6.08
C PRO A 192 16.20 4.55 -5.07
N PRO A 193 17.53 4.37 -5.03
CA PRO A 193 18.21 3.43 -4.13
C PRO A 193 17.86 3.64 -2.65
N VAL A 194 17.88 2.55 -1.87
CA VAL A 194 17.44 2.55 -0.47
C VAL A 194 18.59 2.78 0.51
N ASN A 195 18.34 3.53 1.60
CA ASN A 195 19.35 3.95 2.58
C ASN A 195 18.71 4.14 3.97
N GLY A 196 19.43 3.77 5.02
CA GLY A 196 18.98 3.84 6.42
C GLY A 196 18.25 2.58 6.89
N GLU A 197 17.65 2.68 8.08
CA GLU A 197 16.78 1.65 8.65
C GLU A 197 15.31 2.02 8.49
N PHE A 198 14.44 1.01 8.47
CA PHE A 198 13.03 1.15 8.14
C PHE A 198 12.14 0.50 9.17
N PHE A 199 11.06 1.19 9.53
CA PHE A 199 9.93 0.59 10.22
C PHE A 199 8.85 0.17 9.21
N VAL A 200 8.33 -1.03 9.43
CA VAL A 200 7.24 -1.62 8.66
C VAL A 200 6.08 -1.85 9.61
N SER A 201 4.88 -1.44 9.20
CA SER A 201 3.70 -1.47 10.07
C SER A 201 3.18 -2.90 10.32
N VAL A 202 2.46 -3.08 11.43
CA VAL A 202 1.96 -4.37 11.93
C VAL A 202 1.11 -5.13 10.89
N SER A 203 0.41 -4.40 10.02
CA SER A 203 -0.37 -4.92 8.88
C SER A 203 0.44 -5.82 7.94
N VAL A 204 1.75 -5.57 7.82
CA VAL A 204 2.68 -6.38 7.03
C VAL A 204 3.28 -7.50 7.88
N LEU A 205 3.64 -7.20 9.14
CA LEU A 205 4.32 -8.13 10.05
C LEU A 205 3.46 -9.34 10.44
N ILE A 206 2.17 -9.15 10.74
CA ILE A 206 1.24 -10.25 11.10
C ILE A 206 1.20 -11.34 10.00
N LYS A 207 1.43 -10.97 8.73
CA LYS A 207 1.39 -11.89 7.60
C LYS A 207 2.73 -12.59 7.33
N SER A 208 3.83 -12.14 7.94
CA SER A 208 5.12 -12.82 7.92
C SER A 208 5.22 -13.93 9.00
N SER A 209 4.42 -13.81 10.07
CA SER A 209 4.50 -14.67 11.26
C SER A 209 4.20 -16.16 11.01
N SER A 210 3.54 -16.50 9.89
CA SER A 210 3.19 -17.89 9.52
C SER A 210 4.25 -18.61 8.68
N LEU A 211 5.39 -17.97 8.36
CA LEU A 211 6.43 -18.53 7.48
C LEU A 211 7.87 -18.33 8.02
N ILE A 212 8.05 -18.38 9.35
CA ILE A 212 9.38 -18.30 9.98
C ILE A 212 10.10 -19.66 9.95
N THR A 213 10.43 -20.17 8.75
CA THR A 213 11.39 -21.29 8.54
C THR A 213 11.99 -21.39 7.13
N SER A 214 11.65 -20.52 6.17
CA SER A 214 12.29 -20.54 4.84
C SER A 214 12.39 -19.15 4.23
N SER A 215 13.50 -18.91 3.52
CA SER A 215 14.09 -17.61 3.17
C SER A 215 13.32 -16.75 2.15
N ILE A 216 12.00 -16.61 2.28
CA ILE A 216 11.18 -15.74 1.44
C ILE A 216 11.32 -14.29 1.93
N ILE A 217 12.40 -13.64 1.48
CA ILE A 217 12.63 -12.22 1.67
C ILE A 217 11.66 -11.46 0.76
N PHE A 218 10.49 -11.07 1.29
CA PHE A 218 9.64 -10.07 0.66
C PHE A 218 10.35 -8.71 0.68
N LYS A 219 11.11 -8.41 -0.38
CA LYS A 219 11.69 -7.09 -0.65
C LYS A 219 10.57 -6.10 -0.98
N LEU A 220 10.08 -5.40 0.05
CA LEU A 220 9.10 -4.33 -0.08
C LEU A 220 9.76 -2.99 0.29
N TYR A 221 10.10 -2.20 -0.73
CA TYR A 221 10.81 -0.92 -0.63
C TYR A 221 9.81 0.27 -0.61
N VAL A 222 10.06 1.49 -0.12
CA VAL A 222 10.90 2.08 0.97
C VAL A 222 10.63 3.61 0.97
N LEU A 223 10.72 4.32 2.10
CA LEU A 223 10.50 5.78 2.19
C LEU A 223 11.79 6.52 2.59
N MET A 224 12.35 7.32 1.68
CA MET A 224 13.76 7.72 1.71
C MET A 224 14.02 9.12 2.25
N LEU A 225 15.13 9.27 2.97
CA LEU A 225 15.75 10.55 3.28
C LEU A 225 16.87 10.85 2.29
N GLY A 226 16.74 11.96 1.58
CA GLY A 226 17.82 12.54 0.81
C GLY A 226 18.84 13.26 1.70
N ARG A 227 20.12 13.01 1.48
CA ARG A 227 21.20 13.97 1.76
C ARG A 227 22.08 14.06 0.52
N LYS A 228 22.29 15.29 0.05
CA LYS A 228 23.51 15.67 -0.67
C LYS A 228 24.57 16.08 0.36
#